data_AF-A0AAN4UDF9-F1
#
_entry.id   AF-A0AAN4UDF9-F1
#
_cell.length_a   1.000
_cell.length_b   1.000
_cell.length_c   1.000
_cell.angle_alpha   90.00
_cell.angle_beta   90.00
_cell.angle_gamma   90.00
#
_symmetry.space_group_name_H-M   'P 1'
#
loop_
_entity.id
_entity.type
_entity.pdbx_description
1 polymer ?
#
loop_
_entity_poly.entity_id
_entity_poly.type
_entity_poly.pdbx_seq_one_letter_code
_entity_poly.pdbx_strand_id
1 'polypeptide(L)'
;MKSYQPDNIELTKYLFFTGKGGVGKTSTASATAAYLADKGKQVMLVSTDPASNLQDVFELELSNKGTEIPNVKGLTVANFDPVEAANDYKESIVGPYRGKLPDSVLKNMEEQLSGSCTVEIASFNEFANFLTDQEVSNKYDHIIFDTAPTGHALRMLQLPSAWNNYLDENQSATPPLGQLSGAVDKKEMYEMAVKTLANDKQTTLMLVTRPQKASLLEADRASKELEEMGIKNQALIINGVLEEATDEVSEEFYNIQQADLKHKPDRLAKFPQYVVPLRPYNLTGIENIRKLLVENQENITTQPIEAKSFPHLQTVVDDLYASDKKVIFTMGKGGVGKTTIAAAIATALADKGKKVHLATTDPAAHLQFVISETDKISVSHIDEDKELANYQNEVLANARETMSEEDVAYVEEDLRSPCTQEIAIFRRFAEIVEGADSDVVVIDTAPTGHTLLLLDSTQSYHREIEHSAGNVPESVQKLLPKLQNGKETEVVMVTLPEATPVYESSRLKEDLERAGIARTWWVVNNSMLSSGTTNPMLLARAQSESTWIDKVAELSNNHHAVIEWKAEELAGDALRAVL
;
A
#
# COMPACT_ATOMS: atom_id res chain seq x y z
N MET A 1 -27.98 2.90 6.60
CA MET A 1 -27.22 2.22 5.53
C MET A 1 -27.82 0.84 5.36
N LYS A 2 -27.73 0.21 4.19
CA LYS A 2 -28.27 -1.15 3.98
C LYS A 2 -27.19 -2.19 4.27
N SER A 3 -27.56 -3.41 4.64
CA SER A 3 -26.62 -4.54 4.66
C SER A 3 -26.09 -4.79 3.24
N TYR A 4 -24.79 -5.02 3.10
CA TYR A 4 -24.19 -5.33 1.81
C TYR A 4 -24.57 -6.74 1.37
N GLN A 5 -25.33 -6.81 0.29
CA GLN A 5 -25.68 -8.05 -0.43
C GLN A 5 -25.50 -7.77 -1.92
N PRO A 6 -24.78 -8.62 -2.68
CA PRO A 6 -24.60 -8.44 -4.11
C PRO A 6 -25.94 -8.28 -4.87
N ASP A 7 -26.98 -9.02 -4.45
CA ASP A 7 -28.33 -8.96 -5.05
C ASP A 7 -29.05 -7.62 -4.88
N ASN A 8 -28.63 -6.79 -3.91
CA ASN A 8 -29.23 -5.48 -3.65
C ASN A 8 -28.64 -4.35 -4.52
N ILE A 9 -27.69 -4.70 -5.39
CA ILE A 9 -26.95 -3.76 -6.24
C ILE A 9 -27.10 -4.21 -7.69
N GLU A 10 -27.32 -3.27 -8.60
CA GLU A 10 -27.24 -3.54 -10.03
C GLU A 10 -25.76 -3.63 -10.43
N LEU A 11 -25.17 -4.81 -10.22
CA LEU A 11 -23.76 -5.08 -10.53
C LEU A 11 -23.55 -5.12 -12.04
N THR A 12 -22.55 -4.38 -12.51
CA THR A 12 -22.11 -4.43 -13.90
C THR A 12 -21.16 -5.60 -14.14
N LYS A 13 -20.67 -5.72 -15.40
CA LYS A 13 -19.75 -6.78 -15.80
C LYS A 13 -18.40 -6.71 -15.06
N TYR A 14 -17.82 -5.52 -14.99
CA TYR A 14 -16.54 -5.28 -14.35
C TYR A 14 -16.77 -4.64 -12.98
N LEU A 15 -16.26 -5.28 -11.93
CA LEU A 15 -16.38 -4.80 -10.55
C LEU A 15 -14.99 -4.51 -9.98
N PHE A 16 -14.82 -3.31 -9.43
CA PHE A 16 -13.53 -2.86 -8.90
C PHE A 16 -13.63 -2.64 -7.40
N PHE A 17 -12.85 -3.35 -6.61
CA PHE A 17 -12.77 -3.14 -5.17
C PHE A 17 -11.53 -2.33 -4.85
N THR A 18 -11.73 -1.08 -4.43
CA THR A 18 -10.63 -0.15 -4.11
C THR A 18 -10.83 0.49 -2.75
N GLY A 19 -9.76 1.01 -2.16
CA GLY A 19 -9.74 1.56 -0.81
C GLY A 19 -8.37 1.41 -0.13
N LYS A 20 -8.24 2.02 1.05
CA LYS A 20 -7.02 1.98 1.86
C LYS A 20 -6.59 0.53 2.18
N GLY A 21 -5.30 0.34 2.45
CA GLY A 21 -4.78 -0.94 2.96
C GLY A 21 -5.53 -1.44 4.20
N GLY A 22 -5.84 -2.75 4.28
CA GLY A 22 -6.43 -3.37 5.48
C GLY A 22 -7.93 -3.15 5.70
N VAL A 23 -8.60 -2.33 4.87
CA VAL A 23 -10.04 -2.07 5.01
C VAL A 23 -10.94 -3.27 4.67
N GLY A 24 -10.38 -4.31 4.04
CA GLY A 24 -11.08 -5.55 3.70
C GLY A 24 -11.48 -5.70 2.22
N LYS A 25 -10.81 -4.99 1.30
CA LYS A 25 -11.04 -5.08 -0.16
C LYS A 25 -11.09 -6.53 -0.63
N THR A 26 -10.00 -7.26 -0.45
CA THR A 26 -9.88 -8.65 -0.88
C THR A 26 -10.95 -9.54 -0.29
N SER A 27 -11.25 -9.39 0.99
CA SER A 27 -12.28 -10.20 1.63
C SER A 27 -13.67 -9.91 1.07
N THR A 28 -14.02 -8.63 0.85
CA THR A 28 -15.29 -8.25 0.24
C THR A 28 -15.39 -8.65 -1.24
N ALA A 29 -14.29 -8.57 -1.98
CA ALA A 29 -14.18 -9.01 -3.37
C ALA A 29 -14.34 -10.54 -3.48
N SER A 30 -13.60 -11.30 -2.67
CA SER A 30 -13.68 -12.76 -2.59
C SER A 30 -15.05 -13.26 -2.16
N ALA A 31 -15.68 -12.61 -1.18
CA ALA A 31 -17.03 -12.97 -0.75
C ALA A 31 -18.08 -12.64 -1.82
N THR A 32 -17.94 -11.52 -2.53
CA THR A 32 -18.80 -11.19 -3.67
C THR A 32 -18.62 -12.21 -4.80
N ALA A 33 -17.38 -12.61 -5.09
CA ALA A 33 -17.06 -13.59 -6.13
C ALA A 33 -17.66 -14.97 -5.81
N ALA A 34 -17.44 -15.45 -4.58
CA ALA A 34 -18.00 -16.71 -4.11
C ALA A 34 -19.53 -16.70 -4.12
N TYR A 35 -20.16 -15.60 -3.66
CA TYR A 35 -21.61 -15.44 -3.66
C TYR A 35 -22.20 -15.54 -5.08
N LEU A 36 -21.62 -14.82 -6.04
CA LEU A 36 -22.08 -14.83 -7.43
C LEU A 36 -21.89 -16.22 -8.08
N ALA A 37 -20.76 -16.87 -7.82
CA ALA A 37 -20.49 -18.21 -8.32
C ALA A 37 -21.46 -19.26 -7.72
N ASP A 38 -21.77 -19.16 -6.42
CA ASP A 38 -22.76 -20.02 -5.76
C ASP A 38 -24.20 -19.82 -6.32
N LYS A 39 -24.48 -18.66 -6.92
CA LYS A 39 -25.72 -18.38 -7.68
C LYS A 39 -25.68 -18.90 -9.12
N GLY A 40 -24.59 -19.57 -9.52
CA GLY A 40 -24.42 -20.18 -10.84
C GLY A 40 -23.80 -19.27 -11.89
N LYS A 41 -23.26 -18.10 -11.49
CA LYS A 41 -22.53 -17.21 -12.42
C LYS A 41 -21.13 -17.72 -12.71
N GLN A 42 -20.61 -17.43 -13.89
CA GLN A 42 -19.20 -17.57 -14.22
C GLN A 42 -18.46 -16.31 -13.79
N VAL A 43 -17.56 -16.43 -12.82
CA VAL A 43 -16.88 -15.30 -12.18
C VAL A 43 -15.38 -15.46 -12.28
N MET A 44 -14.71 -14.40 -12.71
CA MET A 44 -13.26 -14.27 -12.63
C MET A 44 -12.92 -13.28 -11.51
N LEU A 45 -12.14 -13.70 -10.52
CA LEU A 45 -11.56 -12.81 -9.52
C LEU A 45 -10.07 -12.63 -9.81
N VAL A 46 -9.63 -11.39 -9.89
CA VAL A 46 -8.28 -11.01 -10.25
C VAL A 46 -7.73 -10.13 -9.14
N SER A 47 -6.61 -10.49 -8.54
CA SER A 47 -5.83 -9.52 -7.75
C SER A 47 -4.72 -8.92 -8.59
N THR A 48 -4.63 -7.60 -8.55
CA THR A 48 -3.50 -6.83 -9.08
C THR A 48 -2.64 -6.25 -7.96
N ASP A 49 -2.92 -6.56 -6.70
CA ASP A 49 -2.08 -6.17 -5.57
C ASP A 49 -0.81 -7.06 -5.54
N PRO A 50 0.42 -6.51 -5.69
CA PRO A 50 1.67 -7.28 -5.48
C PRO A 50 1.71 -7.96 -4.12
N ALA A 51 1.03 -7.36 -3.15
CA ALA A 51 0.92 -7.87 -1.81
C ALA A 51 -0.34 -8.74 -1.56
N SER A 52 -1.00 -9.19 -2.62
CA SER A 52 -2.23 -9.99 -2.57
C SER A 52 -2.16 -11.10 -1.53
N ASN A 53 -3.28 -11.26 -0.82
CA ASN A 53 -3.54 -12.33 0.14
C ASN A 53 -4.54 -13.36 -0.45
N LEU A 54 -4.86 -13.31 -1.76
CA LEU A 54 -5.84 -14.22 -2.35
C LEU A 54 -5.44 -15.68 -2.18
N GLN A 55 -4.14 -15.99 -2.27
CA GLN A 55 -3.62 -17.34 -2.06
C GLN A 55 -3.93 -17.84 -0.64
N ASP A 56 -3.83 -16.97 0.37
CA ASP A 56 -4.17 -17.27 1.76
C ASP A 56 -5.68 -17.38 1.97
N VAL A 57 -6.46 -16.53 1.29
CA VAL A 57 -7.93 -16.55 1.36
C VAL A 57 -8.49 -17.85 0.79
N PHE A 58 -7.95 -18.33 -0.32
CA PHE A 58 -8.39 -19.56 -0.99
C PHE A 58 -7.60 -20.81 -0.56
N GLU A 59 -6.56 -20.67 0.25
CA GLU A 59 -5.66 -21.73 0.72
C GLU A 59 -5.08 -22.57 -0.44
N LEU A 60 -4.74 -21.89 -1.53
CA LEU A 60 -4.27 -22.50 -2.79
C LEU A 60 -3.18 -21.63 -3.41
N GLU A 61 -2.20 -22.29 -4.02
CA GLU A 61 -1.27 -21.61 -4.92
C GLU A 61 -2.04 -21.12 -6.16
N LEU A 62 -1.93 -19.82 -6.43
CA LEU A 62 -2.60 -19.17 -7.55
C LEU A 62 -1.57 -18.78 -8.60
N SER A 63 -1.99 -18.74 -9.86
CA SER A 63 -1.15 -18.32 -10.99
C SER A 63 -1.74 -17.13 -11.74
N ASN A 64 -0.91 -16.48 -12.56
CA ASN A 64 -1.34 -15.40 -13.47
C ASN A 64 -2.39 -15.88 -14.51
N LYS A 65 -2.48 -17.19 -14.79
CA LYS A 65 -3.34 -17.76 -15.85
C LYS A 65 -4.75 -18.15 -15.37
N GLY A 66 -5.04 -17.94 -14.09
CA GLY A 66 -6.32 -18.28 -13.47
C GLY A 66 -6.40 -19.74 -13.04
N THR A 67 -6.76 -19.95 -11.77
CA THR A 67 -6.94 -21.25 -11.13
C THR A 67 -8.42 -21.44 -10.78
N GLU A 68 -9.02 -22.55 -11.20
CA GLU A 68 -10.38 -22.91 -10.78
C GLU A 68 -10.40 -23.31 -9.31
N ILE A 69 -11.35 -22.79 -8.54
CA ILE A 69 -11.42 -23.07 -7.10
C ILE A 69 -12.16 -24.41 -6.86
N PRO A 70 -11.50 -25.43 -6.27
CA PRO A 70 -12.03 -26.81 -6.18
C PRO A 70 -13.37 -26.98 -5.45
N ASN A 71 -13.85 -25.96 -4.72
CA ASN A 71 -15.09 -26.00 -3.94
C ASN A 71 -16.08 -24.87 -4.26
N VAL A 72 -15.83 -24.11 -5.34
CA VAL A 72 -16.70 -23.02 -5.80
C VAL A 72 -16.84 -23.12 -7.31
N LYS A 73 -17.87 -23.84 -7.76
CA LYS A 73 -18.08 -24.06 -9.19
C LYS A 73 -18.38 -22.73 -9.90
N GLY A 74 -17.66 -22.46 -10.98
CA GLY A 74 -17.81 -21.22 -11.75
C GLY A 74 -16.97 -20.06 -11.25
N LEU A 75 -16.12 -20.27 -10.23
CA LEU A 75 -15.14 -19.27 -9.78
C LEU A 75 -13.73 -19.64 -10.26
N THR A 76 -13.15 -18.74 -11.05
CA THR A 76 -11.72 -18.74 -11.40
C THR A 76 -11.04 -17.59 -10.69
N VAL A 77 -9.87 -17.84 -10.10
CA VAL A 77 -9.10 -16.82 -9.38
C VAL A 77 -7.71 -16.72 -10.00
N ALA A 78 -7.30 -15.53 -10.41
CA ALA A 78 -5.93 -15.21 -10.78
C ALA A 78 -5.31 -14.30 -9.72
N ASN A 79 -4.06 -14.59 -9.37
CA ASN A 79 -3.25 -13.69 -8.58
C ASN A 79 -2.12 -13.22 -9.46
N PHE A 80 -2.09 -11.92 -9.80
CA PHE A 80 -0.99 -11.40 -10.57
C PHE A 80 0.23 -11.18 -9.70
N ASP A 81 1.32 -11.86 -10.04
CA ASP A 81 2.66 -11.51 -9.56
C ASP A 81 3.29 -10.51 -10.55
N PRO A 82 3.47 -9.23 -10.14
CA PRO A 82 4.08 -8.22 -11.00
C PRO A 82 5.50 -8.56 -11.45
N VAL A 83 6.25 -9.31 -10.64
CA VAL A 83 7.62 -9.74 -10.98
C VAL A 83 7.59 -10.82 -12.06
N GLU A 84 6.66 -11.78 -11.95
CA GLU A 84 6.45 -12.79 -13.00
C GLU A 84 5.98 -12.11 -14.29
N ALA A 85 5.01 -11.20 -14.20
CA ALA A 85 4.51 -10.44 -15.35
C ALA A 85 5.62 -9.60 -16.02
N ALA A 86 6.47 -8.94 -15.24
CA ALA A 86 7.62 -8.20 -15.76
C ALA A 86 8.63 -9.12 -16.46
N ASN A 87 8.89 -10.31 -15.90
CA ASN A 87 9.76 -11.29 -16.53
C ASN A 87 9.17 -11.83 -17.83
N ASP A 88 7.87 -12.13 -17.86
CA ASP A 88 7.15 -12.55 -19.07
C ASP A 88 7.18 -11.45 -20.13
N TYR A 89 6.93 -10.20 -19.74
CA TYR A 89 7.03 -9.04 -20.63
C TYR A 89 8.44 -8.86 -21.19
N LYS A 90 9.47 -8.92 -20.32
CA LYS A 90 10.88 -8.88 -20.72
C LYS A 90 11.20 -10.01 -21.70
N GLU A 91 10.77 -11.24 -21.43
CA GLU A 91 11.00 -12.37 -22.33
C GLU A 91 10.26 -12.19 -23.66
N SER A 92 9.08 -11.59 -23.66
CA SER A 92 8.33 -11.31 -24.90
C SER A 92 9.08 -10.34 -25.84
N ILE A 93 9.85 -9.40 -25.27
CA ILE A 93 10.66 -8.43 -26.02
C ILE A 93 12.04 -8.98 -26.37
N VAL A 94 12.74 -9.59 -25.41
CA VAL A 94 14.14 -10.03 -25.57
C VAL A 94 14.24 -11.39 -26.26
N GLY A 95 13.32 -12.31 -25.97
CA GLY A 95 13.29 -13.68 -26.49
C GLY A 95 13.46 -13.79 -28.01
N PRO A 96 12.74 -12.99 -28.83
CA PRO A 96 12.89 -12.98 -30.29
C PRO A 96 14.31 -12.67 -30.82
N TYR A 97 15.14 -12.01 -30.01
CA TYR A 97 16.51 -11.60 -30.34
C TYR A 97 17.58 -12.54 -29.78
N ARG A 98 17.24 -13.45 -28.88
CA ARG A 98 18.19 -14.44 -28.34
C ARG A 98 18.76 -15.30 -29.48
N GLY A 99 20.09 -15.39 -29.54
CA GLY A 99 20.81 -16.06 -30.62
C GLY A 99 20.92 -15.29 -31.94
N LYS A 100 20.37 -14.06 -32.02
CA LYS A 100 20.50 -13.16 -33.18
C LYS A 100 21.34 -11.91 -32.91
N LEU A 101 21.35 -11.44 -31.66
CA LEU A 101 22.17 -10.30 -31.20
C LEU A 101 23.31 -10.77 -30.29
N PRO A 102 24.40 -9.99 -30.14
CA PRO A 102 25.45 -10.27 -29.18
C PRO A 102 24.92 -10.30 -27.73
N ASP A 103 25.49 -11.17 -26.89
CA ASP A 103 25.08 -11.32 -25.48
C ASP A 103 25.17 -10.01 -24.69
N SER A 104 26.14 -9.15 -25.01
CA SER A 104 26.27 -7.83 -24.37
C SER A 104 25.10 -6.89 -24.67
N VAL A 105 24.50 -7.00 -25.86
CA VAL A 105 23.33 -6.20 -26.25
C VAL A 105 22.07 -6.77 -25.58
N LEU A 106 21.91 -8.10 -25.60
CA LEU A 106 20.81 -8.78 -24.93
C LEU A 106 20.78 -8.49 -23.42
N LYS A 107 21.95 -8.53 -22.77
CA LYS A 107 22.07 -8.21 -21.35
C LYS A 107 21.68 -6.76 -21.06
N ASN A 108 22.08 -5.82 -21.91
CA ASN A 108 21.72 -4.41 -21.75
C ASN A 108 20.20 -4.20 -21.95
N MET A 109 19.58 -4.90 -22.91
CA MET A 109 18.12 -4.88 -23.08
C MET A 109 17.38 -5.49 -21.88
N GLU A 110 17.84 -6.62 -21.36
CA GLU A 110 17.26 -7.24 -20.16
C GLU A 110 17.38 -6.33 -18.94
N GLU A 111 18.53 -5.67 -18.77
CA GLU A 111 18.75 -4.69 -17.71
C GLU A 111 17.81 -3.48 -17.85
N GLN A 112 17.63 -2.95 -19.07
CA GLN A 112 16.69 -1.86 -19.33
C GLN A 112 15.22 -2.24 -19.03
N LEU A 113 14.84 -3.51 -19.13
CA LEU A 113 13.48 -4.00 -18.87
C LEU A 113 13.32 -4.60 -17.46
N SER A 114 14.28 -4.39 -16.57
CA SER A 114 14.24 -4.90 -15.19
C SER A 114 13.98 -3.80 -14.15
N GLY A 115 13.69 -2.58 -14.60
CA GLY A 115 13.34 -1.45 -13.72
C GLY A 115 11.92 -1.54 -13.15
N SER A 116 11.68 -0.81 -12.07
CA SER A 116 10.36 -0.63 -11.41
C SER A 116 9.25 -0.24 -12.38
N CYS A 117 9.54 0.67 -13.32
CA CYS A 117 8.62 1.09 -14.37
C CYS A 117 8.15 -0.10 -15.25
N THR A 118 8.99 -1.12 -15.48
CA THR A 118 8.61 -2.29 -16.29
C THR A 118 7.60 -3.18 -15.57
N VAL A 119 7.71 -3.29 -14.24
CA VAL A 119 6.78 -4.04 -13.39
C VAL A 119 5.38 -3.41 -13.42
N GLU A 120 5.30 -2.08 -13.38
CA GLU A 120 4.02 -1.35 -13.47
C GLU A 120 3.38 -1.50 -14.86
N ILE A 121 4.17 -1.37 -15.93
CA ILE A 121 3.69 -1.54 -17.31
C ILE A 121 3.18 -2.97 -17.55
N ALA A 122 3.91 -3.98 -17.08
CA ALA A 122 3.50 -5.37 -17.22
C ALA A 122 2.19 -5.65 -16.48
N SER A 123 2.06 -5.14 -15.26
CA SER A 123 0.84 -5.25 -14.45
C SER A 123 -0.36 -4.57 -15.12
N PHE A 124 -0.15 -3.39 -15.69
CA PHE A 124 -1.20 -2.66 -16.40
C PHE A 124 -1.63 -3.35 -17.70
N ASN A 125 -0.69 -3.95 -18.43
CA ASN A 125 -0.97 -4.72 -19.64
C ASN A 125 -1.92 -5.89 -19.37
N GLU A 126 -1.63 -6.67 -18.34
CA GLU A 126 -2.48 -7.78 -17.93
C GLU A 126 -3.87 -7.28 -17.50
N PHE A 127 -3.91 -6.20 -16.73
CA PHE A 127 -5.15 -5.55 -16.34
C PHE A 127 -6.01 -5.11 -17.55
N ALA A 128 -5.39 -4.43 -18.52
CA ALA A 128 -6.06 -3.96 -19.72
C ALA A 128 -6.58 -5.14 -20.57
N ASN A 129 -5.83 -6.24 -20.67
CA ASN A 129 -6.28 -7.45 -21.37
C ASN A 129 -7.64 -7.95 -20.85
N PHE A 130 -7.86 -7.99 -19.53
CA PHE A 130 -9.15 -8.43 -18.97
C PHE A 130 -10.31 -7.46 -19.28
N LEU A 131 -10.03 -6.19 -19.52
CA LEU A 131 -11.02 -5.18 -19.86
C LEU A 131 -11.34 -5.14 -21.35
N THR A 132 -10.42 -5.54 -22.21
CA THR A 132 -10.54 -5.39 -23.68
C THR A 132 -10.72 -6.70 -24.43
N ASP A 133 -10.26 -7.82 -23.88
CA ASP A 133 -10.34 -9.13 -24.53
C ASP A 133 -11.80 -9.64 -24.54
N GLN A 134 -12.34 -9.77 -25.75
CA GLN A 134 -13.72 -10.19 -25.96
C GLN A 134 -13.93 -11.67 -25.64
N GLU A 135 -12.94 -12.54 -25.81
CA GLU A 135 -13.03 -13.95 -25.46
C GLU A 135 -13.09 -14.13 -23.94
N VAL A 136 -12.21 -13.44 -23.21
CA VAL A 136 -12.22 -13.41 -21.75
C VAL A 136 -13.55 -12.83 -21.25
N SER A 137 -13.98 -11.70 -21.83
CA SER A 137 -15.25 -11.07 -21.51
C SER A 137 -16.41 -12.05 -21.72
N ASN A 138 -16.48 -12.77 -22.84
CA ASN A 138 -17.59 -13.67 -23.15
C ASN A 138 -17.62 -14.93 -22.26
N LYS A 139 -16.50 -15.32 -21.65
CA LYS A 139 -16.41 -16.49 -20.78
C LYS A 139 -17.02 -16.26 -19.39
N TYR A 140 -17.00 -15.03 -18.91
CA TYR A 140 -17.42 -14.70 -17.54
C TYR A 140 -18.61 -13.72 -17.53
N ASP A 141 -19.56 -13.97 -16.64
CA ASP A 141 -20.66 -13.04 -16.35
C ASP A 141 -20.14 -11.80 -15.63
N HIS A 142 -19.20 -11.99 -14.69
CA HIS A 142 -18.56 -10.92 -13.92
C HIS A 142 -17.04 -11.11 -13.84
N ILE A 143 -16.31 -10.02 -13.96
CA ILE A 143 -14.86 -9.95 -13.73
C ILE A 143 -14.62 -8.96 -12.59
N ILE A 144 -14.07 -9.46 -11.50
CA ILE A 144 -13.88 -8.73 -10.24
C ILE A 144 -12.40 -8.47 -10.05
N PHE A 145 -12.04 -7.21 -9.85
CA PHE A 145 -10.68 -6.78 -9.57
C PHE A 145 -10.54 -6.40 -8.10
N ASP A 146 -9.68 -7.11 -7.39
CA ASP A 146 -9.13 -6.71 -6.10
C ASP A 146 -7.89 -5.86 -6.36
N THR A 147 -8.03 -4.54 -6.23
CA THR A 147 -6.96 -3.61 -6.64
C THR A 147 -6.00 -3.33 -5.50
N ALA A 148 -4.79 -2.91 -5.86
CA ALA A 148 -3.85 -2.23 -4.96
C ALA A 148 -4.51 -1.00 -4.26
N PRO A 149 -3.90 -0.45 -3.18
CA PRO A 149 -4.39 0.74 -2.49
C PRO A 149 -4.68 1.91 -3.44
N THR A 150 -5.66 2.74 -3.06
CA THR A 150 -6.28 3.79 -3.87
C THR A 150 -5.32 4.66 -4.67
N GLY A 151 -4.25 5.19 -4.05
CA GLY A 151 -3.28 6.02 -4.76
C GLY A 151 -2.51 5.29 -5.88
N HIS A 152 -2.10 4.03 -5.66
CA HIS A 152 -1.36 3.25 -6.67
C HIS A 152 -2.29 2.78 -7.79
N ALA A 153 -3.49 2.32 -7.45
CA ALA A 153 -4.50 1.93 -8.43
C ALA A 153 -4.89 3.10 -9.35
N LEU A 154 -5.02 4.31 -8.80
CA LEU A 154 -5.38 5.50 -9.57
C LEU A 154 -4.26 6.00 -10.47
N ARG A 155 -3.02 5.98 -9.98
CA ARG A 155 -1.83 6.29 -10.79
C ARG A 155 -1.69 5.33 -11.96
N MET A 156 -1.91 4.03 -11.75
CA MET A 156 -1.91 3.03 -12.80
C MET A 156 -2.93 3.34 -13.92
N LEU A 157 -4.09 3.92 -13.57
CA LEU A 157 -5.12 4.34 -14.52
C LEU A 157 -4.82 5.68 -15.23
N GLN A 158 -3.90 6.49 -14.72
CA GLN A 158 -3.45 7.75 -15.33
C GLN A 158 -2.36 7.53 -16.39
N LEU A 159 -1.55 6.46 -16.26
CA LEU A 159 -0.47 6.13 -17.20
C LEU A 159 -0.89 6.16 -18.69
N PRO A 160 -2.06 5.65 -19.11
CA PRO A 160 -2.52 5.76 -20.50
C PRO A 160 -2.65 7.18 -21.02
N SER A 161 -3.09 8.12 -20.18
CA SER A 161 -3.34 9.51 -20.58
C SER A 161 -2.02 10.29 -20.76
N ALA A 162 -1.02 10.00 -19.93
CA ALA A 162 0.33 10.52 -20.07
C ALA A 162 0.94 10.07 -21.42
N TRP A 163 0.78 8.79 -21.75
CA TRP A 163 1.31 8.22 -23.00
C TRP A 163 0.55 8.65 -24.25
N ASN A 164 -0.78 8.82 -24.17
CA ASN A 164 -1.57 9.30 -25.31
C ASN A 164 -1.13 10.69 -25.77
N ASN A 165 -0.89 11.60 -24.83
CA ASN A 165 -0.39 12.95 -25.12
C ASN A 165 0.97 12.89 -25.81
N TYR A 166 1.89 12.03 -25.33
CA TYR A 166 3.20 11.81 -25.96
C TYR A 166 3.11 11.26 -27.38
N LEU A 167 2.26 10.25 -27.61
CA LEU A 167 2.11 9.64 -28.94
C LEU A 167 1.42 10.56 -29.95
N ASP A 168 0.55 11.46 -29.48
CA ASP A 168 -0.10 12.46 -30.33
C ASP A 168 0.83 13.63 -30.65
N GLU A 169 1.70 14.03 -29.72
CA GLU A 169 2.69 15.12 -29.92
C GLU A 169 3.91 14.69 -30.75
N ASN A 170 4.30 13.40 -30.72
CA ASN A 170 5.52 12.89 -31.36
C ASN A 170 5.28 11.96 -32.57
N GLN A 171 4.24 12.20 -33.39
CA GLN A 171 3.95 11.39 -34.58
C GLN A 171 5.04 11.42 -35.68
N SER A 172 6.10 12.24 -35.56
CA SER A 172 7.02 12.53 -36.68
C SER A 172 8.53 12.40 -36.44
N ALA A 173 9.03 11.95 -35.28
CA ALA A 173 10.48 11.76 -35.13
C ALA A 173 10.84 10.67 -34.12
N THR A 174 11.28 9.52 -34.64
CA THR A 174 11.99 8.44 -33.92
C THR A 174 11.12 7.54 -33.01
N PRO A 175 11.15 6.20 -33.17
CA PRO A 175 10.51 5.28 -32.22
C PRO A 175 11.13 5.45 -30.83
N PRO A 176 10.34 5.52 -29.75
CA PRO A 176 10.91 5.65 -28.41
C PRO A 176 11.76 4.42 -28.08
N LEU A 177 13.00 4.65 -27.64
CA LEU A 177 13.98 3.60 -27.34
C LEU A 177 13.49 2.68 -26.19
N GLY A 178 13.67 1.37 -26.37
CA GLY A 178 13.65 0.37 -25.31
C GLY A 178 12.26 0.06 -24.72
N GLN A 179 11.89 0.74 -23.64
CA GLN A 179 10.79 0.38 -22.75
C GLN A 179 9.40 0.80 -23.25
N LEU A 180 9.34 1.93 -23.97
CA LEU A 180 8.10 2.53 -24.46
C LEU A 180 7.66 2.00 -25.84
N SER A 181 8.56 1.33 -26.58
CA SER A 181 8.25 0.77 -27.90
C SER A 181 7.09 -0.23 -27.87
N GLY A 182 6.99 -1.06 -26.82
CA GLY A 182 5.89 -2.01 -26.62
C GLY A 182 4.56 -1.37 -26.18
N ALA A 183 4.58 -0.13 -25.67
CA ALA A 183 3.38 0.62 -25.30
C ALA A 183 2.70 1.25 -26.53
N VAL A 184 3.46 1.59 -27.58
CA VAL A 184 2.93 2.18 -28.82
C VAL A 184 1.99 1.21 -29.55
N ASP A 185 2.37 -0.08 -29.61
CA ASP A 185 1.57 -1.13 -30.26
C ASP A 185 0.27 -1.45 -29.49
N LYS A 186 0.13 -0.97 -28.26
CA LYS A 186 -0.99 -1.25 -27.34
C LYS A 186 -1.88 -0.04 -27.03
N LYS A 187 -1.67 1.09 -27.71
CA LYS A 187 -2.44 2.34 -27.51
C LYS A 187 -3.96 2.11 -27.56
N GLU A 188 -4.45 1.41 -28.59
CA GLU A 188 -5.88 1.13 -28.74
C GLU A 188 -6.47 0.33 -27.58
N MET A 189 -5.70 -0.64 -27.06
CA MET A 189 -6.07 -1.43 -25.90
C MET A 189 -6.23 -0.55 -24.66
N TYR A 190 -5.28 0.34 -24.41
CA TYR A 190 -5.33 1.24 -23.26
C TYR A 190 -6.49 2.23 -23.34
N GLU A 191 -6.73 2.82 -24.51
CA GLU A 191 -7.89 3.69 -24.72
C GLU A 191 -9.21 2.95 -24.50
N MET A 192 -9.30 1.70 -24.96
CA MET A 192 -10.47 0.86 -24.75
C MET A 192 -10.64 0.53 -23.28
N ALA A 193 -9.57 0.20 -22.56
CA ALA A 193 -9.61 -0.05 -21.12
C ALA A 193 -10.13 1.17 -20.34
N VAL A 194 -9.62 2.37 -20.62
CA VAL A 194 -10.10 3.62 -20.00
C VAL A 194 -11.57 3.89 -20.35
N LYS A 195 -11.98 3.68 -21.60
CA LYS A 195 -13.40 3.81 -22.02
C LYS A 195 -14.31 2.82 -21.29
N THR A 196 -13.88 1.57 -21.13
CA THR A 196 -14.62 0.55 -20.38
C THR A 196 -14.75 0.94 -18.91
N LEU A 197 -13.68 1.46 -18.29
CA LEU A 197 -13.70 1.92 -16.89
C LEU A 197 -14.64 3.11 -16.67
N ALA A 198 -14.63 4.08 -17.58
CA ALA A 198 -15.51 5.26 -17.50
C ALA A 198 -16.98 4.95 -17.86
N ASN A 199 -17.28 3.77 -18.42
CA ASN A 199 -18.63 3.38 -18.81
C ASN A 199 -19.41 2.83 -17.62
N ASP A 200 -20.38 3.62 -17.14
CA ASP A 200 -21.26 3.30 -16.00
C ASP A 200 -22.10 2.02 -16.18
N LYS A 201 -22.34 1.58 -17.42
CA LYS A 201 -23.07 0.33 -17.70
C LYS A 201 -22.17 -0.90 -17.70
N GLN A 202 -20.86 -0.73 -17.81
CA GLN A 202 -19.90 -1.83 -17.85
C GLN A 202 -19.14 -1.97 -16.54
N THR A 203 -18.88 -0.86 -15.85
CA THR A 203 -17.99 -0.82 -14.69
C THR A 203 -18.72 -0.25 -13.47
N THR A 204 -18.57 -0.94 -12.34
CA THR A 204 -19.03 -0.49 -11.01
C THR A 204 -17.81 -0.50 -10.10
N LEU A 205 -17.58 0.63 -9.42
CA LEU A 205 -16.47 0.78 -8.51
C LEU A 205 -16.94 0.77 -7.05
N MET A 206 -16.48 -0.23 -6.32
CA MET A 206 -16.77 -0.50 -4.91
C MET A 206 -15.67 0.13 -4.04
N LEU A 207 -15.96 1.28 -3.47
CA LEU A 207 -15.11 1.95 -2.48
C LEU A 207 -15.27 1.25 -1.12
N VAL A 208 -14.29 0.45 -0.73
CA VAL A 208 -14.26 -0.23 0.56
C VAL A 208 -13.56 0.64 1.59
N THR A 209 -14.21 0.87 2.72
CA THR A 209 -13.66 1.65 3.83
C THR A 209 -14.02 1.01 5.18
N ARG A 210 -13.43 1.51 6.25
CA ARG A 210 -13.83 1.21 7.64
C ARG A 210 -14.45 2.45 8.27
N PRO A 211 -15.28 2.31 9.32
CA PRO A 211 -15.80 3.44 10.10
C PRO A 211 -14.70 4.11 10.94
N GLN A 212 -13.73 4.71 10.25
CA GLN A 212 -12.53 5.34 10.79
C GLN A 212 -12.25 6.59 9.97
N LYS A 213 -12.01 7.73 10.62
CA LYS A 213 -11.79 9.04 9.99
C LYS A 213 -10.78 8.98 8.85
N ALA A 214 -9.59 8.45 9.09
CA ALA A 214 -8.53 8.38 8.09
C ALA A 214 -8.91 7.51 6.87
N SER A 215 -9.67 6.43 7.08
CA SER A 215 -10.13 5.55 6.00
C SER A 215 -11.26 6.18 5.19
N LEU A 216 -12.11 6.99 5.83
CA LEU A 216 -13.17 7.75 5.17
C LEU A 216 -12.62 8.92 4.34
N LEU A 217 -11.63 9.65 4.86
CA LEU A 217 -10.97 10.73 4.11
C LEU A 217 -10.23 10.20 2.87
N GLU A 218 -9.53 9.06 2.99
CA GLU A 218 -8.86 8.42 1.86
C GLU A 218 -9.88 7.94 0.79
N ALA A 219 -11.01 7.39 1.23
CA ALA A 219 -12.08 7.00 0.31
C ALA A 219 -12.70 8.22 -0.42
N ASP A 220 -12.85 9.36 0.26
CA ASP A 220 -13.32 10.62 -0.36
C ASP A 220 -12.32 11.16 -1.39
N ARG A 221 -11.02 11.14 -1.05
CA ARG A 221 -9.94 11.54 -1.96
C ARG A 221 -9.94 10.70 -3.23
N ALA A 222 -9.95 9.38 -3.06
CA ALA A 222 -9.98 8.44 -4.18
C ALA A 222 -11.25 8.58 -5.03
N SER A 223 -12.41 8.73 -4.38
CA SER A 223 -13.69 8.96 -5.07
C SER A 223 -13.64 10.20 -5.97
N LYS A 224 -13.05 11.30 -5.47
CA LYS A 224 -12.85 12.53 -6.23
C LYS A 224 -11.95 12.31 -7.45
N GLU A 225 -10.79 11.69 -7.27
CA GLU A 225 -9.84 11.40 -8.35
C GLU A 225 -10.49 10.51 -9.44
N LEU A 226 -11.28 9.51 -9.03
CA LEU A 226 -12.04 8.63 -9.93
C LEU A 226 -13.13 9.39 -10.72
N GLU A 227 -13.87 10.29 -10.06
CA GLU A 227 -14.86 11.13 -10.73
C GLU A 227 -14.21 12.06 -11.78
N GLU A 228 -13.03 12.61 -11.48
CA GLU A 228 -12.25 13.46 -12.39
C GLU A 228 -11.77 12.67 -13.63
N MET A 229 -11.52 11.37 -13.50
CA MET A 229 -11.23 10.45 -14.62
C MET A 229 -12.49 10.01 -15.39
N GLY A 230 -13.68 10.43 -14.97
CA GLY A 230 -14.95 10.06 -15.60
C GLY A 230 -15.59 8.78 -15.08
N ILE A 231 -15.01 8.14 -14.05
CA ILE A 231 -15.55 6.91 -13.43
C ILE A 231 -16.59 7.30 -12.38
N LYS A 232 -17.86 7.35 -12.79
CA LYS A 232 -18.97 7.90 -11.98
C LYS A 232 -19.83 6.86 -11.27
N ASN A 233 -19.82 5.60 -11.72
CA ASN A 233 -20.61 4.54 -11.11
C ASN A 233 -19.89 3.97 -9.88
N GLN A 234 -20.04 4.63 -8.74
CA GLN A 234 -19.38 4.29 -7.49
C GLN A 234 -20.39 3.86 -6.41
N ALA A 235 -20.01 2.92 -5.57
CA ALA A 235 -20.75 2.48 -4.38
C ALA A 235 -19.81 2.36 -3.18
N LEU A 236 -20.30 2.71 -1.98
CA LEU A 236 -19.50 2.68 -0.74
C LEU A 236 -19.84 1.43 0.08
N ILE A 237 -18.82 0.65 0.44
CA ILE A 237 -18.91 -0.46 1.39
C ILE A 237 -18.17 -0.04 2.67
N ILE A 238 -18.91 0.08 3.77
CA ILE A 238 -18.35 0.34 5.10
C ILE A 238 -18.22 -1.01 5.80
N ASN A 239 -17.00 -1.53 5.85
CA ASN A 239 -16.67 -2.83 6.42
C ASN A 239 -16.28 -2.73 7.90
N GLY A 240 -16.56 -3.78 8.67
CA GLY A 240 -16.11 -3.91 10.05
C GLY A 240 -16.88 -3.04 11.06
N VAL A 241 -18.17 -2.81 10.82
CA VAL A 241 -19.02 -2.05 11.76
C VAL A 241 -19.40 -2.92 12.95
N LEU A 242 -19.14 -2.45 14.16
CA LEU A 242 -19.60 -3.11 15.38
C LEU A 242 -21.11 -2.86 15.56
N GLU A 243 -21.90 -3.91 15.73
CA GLU A 243 -23.36 -3.82 15.83
C GLU A 243 -23.84 -3.60 17.27
N GLU A 244 -23.18 -4.24 18.24
CA GLU A 244 -23.56 -4.22 19.65
C GLU A 244 -22.35 -3.95 20.56
N ALA A 245 -22.51 -2.97 21.44
CA ALA A 245 -21.58 -2.68 22.54
C ALA A 245 -22.16 -3.24 23.85
N THR A 246 -21.31 -3.88 24.64
CA THR A 246 -21.72 -4.60 25.87
C THR A 246 -20.79 -4.36 27.05
N ASP A 247 -19.71 -3.61 26.85
CA ASP A 247 -18.73 -3.23 27.87
C ASP A 247 -18.10 -1.87 27.52
N GLU A 248 -17.28 -1.33 28.41
CA GLU A 248 -16.66 0.00 28.25
C GLU A 248 -15.83 0.12 26.97
N VAL A 249 -14.96 -0.86 26.69
CA VAL A 249 -14.10 -0.87 25.49
C VAL A 249 -14.92 -0.90 24.19
N SER A 250 -15.97 -1.73 24.14
CA SER A 250 -16.85 -1.82 22.97
C SER A 250 -17.76 -0.61 22.84
N GLU A 251 -18.16 0.03 23.94
CA GLU A 251 -18.88 1.31 23.91
C GLU A 251 -18.00 2.42 23.33
N GLU A 252 -16.74 2.53 23.76
CA GLU A 252 -15.79 3.49 23.21
C GLU A 252 -15.53 3.23 21.72
N PHE A 253 -15.22 1.98 21.35
CA PHE A 253 -15.01 1.58 19.96
C PHE A 253 -16.24 1.89 19.09
N TYR A 254 -17.44 1.54 19.57
CA TYR A 254 -18.69 1.84 18.87
C TYR A 254 -18.92 3.34 18.71
N ASN A 255 -18.72 4.12 19.79
CA ASN A 255 -18.93 5.57 19.77
C ASN A 255 -17.97 6.28 18.81
N ILE A 256 -16.70 5.84 18.74
CA ILE A 256 -15.74 6.33 17.74
C ILE A 256 -16.24 6.02 16.33
N GLN A 257 -16.66 4.78 16.06
CA GLN A 257 -17.22 4.41 14.76
C GLN A 257 -18.43 5.26 14.37
N GLN A 258 -19.38 5.47 15.29
CA GLN A 258 -20.57 6.29 15.02
C GLN A 258 -20.21 7.76 14.82
N ALA A 259 -19.26 8.30 15.58
CA ALA A 259 -18.78 9.68 15.42
C ALA A 259 -18.15 9.87 14.04
N ASP A 260 -17.30 8.96 13.60
CA ASP A 260 -16.65 9.03 12.28
C ASP A 260 -17.64 8.85 11.14
N LEU A 261 -18.60 7.93 11.26
CA LEU A 261 -19.66 7.75 10.27
C LEU A 261 -20.62 8.95 10.19
N LYS A 262 -20.82 9.66 11.29
CA LYS A 262 -21.62 10.89 11.33
C LYS A 262 -20.90 12.06 10.66
N HIS A 263 -19.58 12.17 10.83
CA HIS A 263 -18.75 13.23 10.24
C HIS A 263 -18.08 12.83 8.92
N LYS A 264 -18.55 11.75 8.27
CA LYS A 264 -18.03 11.35 6.96
C LYS A 264 -18.20 12.47 5.93
N PRO A 265 -17.28 12.58 4.95
CA PRO A 265 -17.37 13.57 3.88
C PRO A 265 -18.70 13.52 3.08
N ASP A 266 -19.26 14.68 2.75
CA ASP A 266 -20.55 14.81 2.07
C ASP A 266 -20.61 14.14 0.69
N ARG A 267 -19.47 14.04 -0.02
CA ARG A 267 -19.41 13.37 -1.32
C ARG A 267 -19.75 11.89 -1.18
N LEU A 268 -19.17 11.22 -0.18
CA LEU A 268 -19.42 9.80 0.08
C LEU A 268 -20.90 9.52 0.40
N ALA A 269 -21.62 10.52 0.93
CA ALA A 269 -23.04 10.40 1.20
C ALA A 269 -23.91 10.34 -0.08
N LYS A 270 -23.39 10.76 -1.24
CA LYS A 270 -24.12 10.77 -2.52
C LYS A 270 -24.23 9.39 -3.17
N PHE A 271 -23.32 8.48 -2.84
CA PHE A 271 -23.29 7.13 -3.41
C PHE A 271 -24.17 6.16 -2.64
N PRO A 272 -24.62 5.05 -3.27
CA PRO A 272 -25.21 3.93 -2.56
C PRO A 272 -24.27 3.43 -1.45
N GLN A 273 -24.80 3.29 -0.23
CA GLN A 273 -24.03 2.94 0.96
C GLN A 273 -24.49 1.61 1.56
N TYR A 274 -23.51 0.72 1.71
CA TYR A 274 -23.69 -0.60 2.27
C TYR A 274 -22.77 -0.82 3.47
N VAL A 275 -23.19 -1.69 4.37
CA VAL A 275 -22.45 -2.05 5.58
C VAL A 275 -22.19 -3.55 5.59
N VAL A 276 -20.96 -3.92 5.94
CA VAL A 276 -20.59 -5.29 6.32
C VAL A 276 -20.26 -5.26 7.82
N PRO A 277 -21.02 -5.99 8.66
CA PRO A 277 -20.74 -6.07 10.09
C PRO A 277 -19.35 -6.64 10.38
N LEU A 278 -18.79 -6.28 11.53
CA LEU A 278 -17.59 -6.92 12.06
C LEU A 278 -17.85 -8.41 12.27
N ARG A 279 -16.90 -9.26 11.85
CA ARG A 279 -16.99 -10.72 11.97
C ARG A 279 -16.00 -11.26 13.00
N PRO A 280 -16.37 -12.27 13.80
CA PRO A 280 -15.55 -12.74 14.92
C PRO A 280 -14.39 -13.66 14.51
N TYR A 281 -14.28 -13.99 13.23
CA TYR A 281 -13.30 -14.92 12.68
C TYR A 281 -12.41 -14.25 11.63
N ASN A 282 -11.25 -14.87 11.37
CA ASN A 282 -10.38 -14.49 10.26
C ASN A 282 -10.98 -14.96 8.93
N LEU A 283 -10.74 -14.19 7.87
CA LEU A 283 -11.32 -14.43 6.54
C LEU A 283 -10.42 -15.34 5.68
N THR A 284 -9.76 -16.30 6.31
CA THR A 284 -9.00 -17.36 5.64
C THR A 284 -9.92 -18.57 5.42
N GLY A 285 -9.82 -19.18 4.24
CA GLY A 285 -10.63 -20.31 3.83
C GLY A 285 -12.00 -19.92 3.26
N ILE A 286 -12.45 -20.69 2.27
CA ILE A 286 -13.68 -20.41 1.52
C ILE A 286 -14.95 -20.41 2.38
N GLU A 287 -14.97 -21.20 3.45
CA GLU A 287 -16.14 -21.28 4.35
C GLU A 287 -16.38 -19.95 5.08
N ASN A 288 -15.32 -19.34 5.61
CA ASN A 288 -15.40 -18.05 6.29
C ASN A 288 -15.74 -16.91 5.31
N ILE A 289 -15.21 -16.99 4.08
CA ILE A 289 -15.54 -16.05 3.00
C ILE A 289 -17.02 -16.10 2.65
N ARG A 290 -17.61 -17.30 2.51
CA ARG A 290 -19.06 -17.45 2.28
C ARG A 290 -19.89 -16.88 3.43
N LYS A 291 -19.44 -17.09 4.68
CA LYS A 291 -20.12 -16.58 5.88
C LYS A 291 -20.06 -15.05 6.00
N LEU A 292 -19.10 -14.36 5.38
CA LEU A 292 -18.90 -12.90 5.50
C LEU A 292 -20.18 -12.11 5.20
N LEU A 293 -20.89 -12.48 4.13
CA LEU A 293 -22.09 -11.78 3.68
C LEU A 293 -23.40 -12.38 4.21
N VAL A 294 -23.34 -13.39 5.09
CA VAL A 294 -24.56 -13.97 5.69
C VAL A 294 -25.06 -13.04 6.80
N GLU A 295 -26.33 -12.64 6.75
CA GLU A 295 -26.91 -11.74 7.77
C GLU A 295 -26.92 -12.40 9.16
N ASN A 296 -27.43 -13.63 9.25
CA ASN A 296 -27.49 -14.36 10.52
C ASN A 296 -26.19 -15.13 10.75
N GLN A 297 -25.36 -14.62 11.66
CA GLN A 297 -24.16 -15.31 12.11
C GLN A 297 -24.49 -16.38 13.16
N GLU A 298 -23.62 -17.39 13.25
CA GLU A 298 -23.66 -18.37 14.33
C GLU A 298 -23.31 -17.69 15.67
N ASN A 299 -23.82 -18.23 16.78
CA ASN A 299 -23.52 -17.71 18.11
C ASN A 299 -22.01 -17.79 18.38
N ILE A 300 -21.43 -16.66 18.83
CA ILE A 300 -20.01 -16.57 19.12
C ILE A 300 -19.72 -17.41 20.36
N THR A 301 -18.89 -18.46 20.18
CA THR A 301 -18.39 -19.24 21.30
C THR A 301 -17.05 -18.66 21.72
N THR A 302 -17.04 -17.86 22.78
CA THR A 302 -15.81 -17.26 23.30
C THR A 302 -15.24 -18.07 24.45
N GLN A 303 -13.92 -18.16 24.50
CA GLN A 303 -13.19 -18.60 25.69
C GLN A 303 -12.60 -17.37 26.41
N PRO A 304 -12.36 -17.42 27.73
CA PRO A 304 -11.61 -16.37 28.40
C PRO A 304 -10.21 -16.27 27.76
N ILE A 305 -9.73 -15.05 27.50
CA ILE A 305 -8.35 -14.84 27.05
C ILE A 305 -7.44 -15.07 28.26
N GLU A 306 -6.44 -15.95 28.10
CA GLU A 306 -5.34 -16.02 29.06
C GLU A 306 -4.51 -14.73 28.95
N ALA A 307 -4.30 -14.06 30.08
CA ALA A 307 -3.50 -12.84 30.11
C ALA A 307 -2.05 -13.14 29.70
N LYS A 308 -1.70 -12.82 28.44
CA LYS A 308 -0.33 -12.84 27.94
C LYS A 308 0.32 -11.47 28.21
N SER A 309 1.50 -11.48 28.81
CA SER A 309 2.34 -10.28 28.93
C SER A 309 3.22 -10.18 27.70
N PHE A 310 3.23 -9.03 27.05
CA PHE A 310 4.09 -8.74 25.90
C PHE A 310 5.10 -7.65 26.26
N PRO A 311 6.25 -7.58 25.57
CA PRO A 311 7.16 -6.44 25.72
C PRO A 311 6.46 -5.13 25.30
N HIS A 312 6.73 -4.05 26.02
CA HIS A 312 6.20 -2.72 25.74
C HIS A 312 7.10 -1.95 24.77
N LEU A 313 6.58 -0.85 24.19
CA LEU A 313 7.37 0.01 23.31
C LEU A 313 8.62 0.56 24.00
N GLN A 314 8.57 0.76 25.33
CA GLN A 314 9.75 1.17 26.10
C GLN A 314 10.94 0.21 25.95
N THR A 315 10.72 -1.09 25.78
CA THR A 315 11.81 -2.06 25.55
C THR A 315 12.53 -1.78 24.23
N VAL A 316 11.79 -1.41 23.18
CA VAL A 316 12.36 -1.00 21.89
C VAL A 316 13.19 0.27 22.06
N VAL A 317 12.64 1.28 22.74
CA VAL A 317 13.33 2.55 22.99
C VAL A 317 14.60 2.35 23.82
N ASP A 318 14.56 1.47 24.82
CA ASP A 318 15.70 1.17 25.69
C ASP A 318 16.87 0.59 24.88
N ASP A 319 16.58 -0.34 23.97
CA ASP A 319 17.58 -0.93 23.08
C ASP A 319 18.12 0.08 22.06
N LEU A 320 17.26 0.87 21.41
CA LEU A 320 17.65 1.93 20.48
C LEU A 320 18.57 2.98 21.14
N TYR A 321 18.26 3.34 22.39
CA TYR A 321 19.08 4.24 23.18
C TYR A 321 20.42 3.62 23.59
N ALA A 322 20.41 2.36 24.05
CA ALA A 322 21.61 1.65 24.50
C ALA A 322 22.59 1.35 23.35
N SER A 323 22.06 1.06 22.16
CA SER A 323 22.84 0.84 20.95
C SER A 323 23.29 2.14 20.26
N ASP A 324 22.90 3.30 20.79
CA ASP A 324 23.23 4.64 20.29
C ASP A 324 22.93 4.84 18.80
N LYS A 325 21.77 4.32 18.34
CA LYS A 325 21.29 4.51 16.97
C LYS A 325 21.19 5.99 16.64
N LYS A 326 21.60 6.36 15.43
CA LYS A 326 21.60 7.74 14.91
C LYS A 326 20.45 8.00 13.95
N VAL A 327 20.03 6.99 13.20
CA VAL A 327 18.91 7.10 12.25
C VAL A 327 17.93 5.97 12.52
N ILE A 328 16.67 6.33 12.77
CA ILE A 328 15.60 5.38 13.07
C ILE A 328 14.47 5.61 12.08
N PHE A 329 14.11 4.58 11.33
CA PHE A 329 12.94 4.62 10.45
C PHE A 329 11.79 3.84 11.08
N THR A 330 10.58 4.38 11.00
CA THR A 330 9.37 3.58 11.25
C THR A 330 8.73 3.23 9.92
N MET A 331 8.63 1.93 9.60
CA MET A 331 8.15 1.45 8.31
C MET A 331 7.03 0.43 8.44
N GLY A 332 6.18 0.33 7.41
CA GLY A 332 4.98 -0.49 7.43
C GLY A 332 3.86 0.09 6.55
N LYS A 333 2.76 -0.64 6.41
CA LYS A 333 1.64 -0.22 5.54
C LYS A 333 1.02 1.12 5.98
N GLY A 334 0.37 1.83 5.08
CA GLY A 334 -0.47 2.98 5.43
C GLY A 334 -1.55 2.61 6.46
N GLY A 335 -1.66 3.40 7.53
CA GLY A 335 -2.70 3.22 8.56
C GLY A 335 -2.35 2.30 9.74
N VAL A 336 -1.16 1.69 9.78
CA VAL A 336 -0.72 0.87 10.95
C VAL A 336 -0.29 1.71 12.16
N GLY A 337 -0.20 3.04 12.02
CA GLY A 337 0.16 3.98 13.10
C GLY A 337 1.63 4.37 13.16
N LYS A 338 2.38 4.28 12.05
CA LYS A 338 3.81 4.63 11.96
C LYS A 338 4.15 5.98 12.58
N THR A 339 3.42 7.02 12.18
CA THR A 339 3.58 8.39 12.68
C THR A 339 3.46 8.48 14.20
N THR A 340 2.47 7.79 14.78
CA THR A 340 2.28 7.71 16.22
C THR A 340 3.45 7.01 16.91
N ILE A 341 3.92 5.89 16.35
CA ILE A 341 5.07 5.16 16.88
C ILE A 341 6.37 5.98 16.76
N ALA A 342 6.59 6.66 15.65
CA ALA A 342 7.73 7.54 15.43
C ALA A 342 7.76 8.68 16.46
N ALA A 343 6.60 9.32 16.69
CA ALA A 343 6.46 10.37 17.69
C ALA A 343 6.66 9.85 19.12
N ALA A 344 6.17 8.65 19.45
CA ALA A 344 6.38 8.02 20.76
C ALA A 344 7.87 7.70 21.00
N ILE A 345 8.56 7.11 20.00
CA ILE A 345 10.00 6.84 20.07
C ILE A 345 10.79 8.15 20.22
N ALA A 346 10.47 9.18 19.43
CA ALA A 346 11.13 10.48 19.50
C ALA A 346 10.97 11.13 20.89
N THR A 347 9.76 11.09 21.45
CA THR A 347 9.45 11.61 22.79
C THR A 347 10.26 10.88 23.86
N ALA A 348 10.27 9.55 23.81
CA ALA A 348 10.96 8.74 24.82
C ALA A 348 12.49 8.90 24.76
N LEU A 349 13.07 9.04 23.57
CA LEU A 349 14.50 9.34 23.40
C LEU A 349 14.86 10.74 23.93
N ALA A 350 13.99 11.73 23.73
CA ALA A 350 14.17 13.08 24.26
C ALA A 350 14.05 13.14 25.79
N ASP A 351 13.12 12.37 26.37
CA ASP A 351 12.97 12.18 27.82
C ASP A 351 14.25 11.56 28.42
N LYS A 352 14.93 10.66 27.69
CA LYS A 352 16.26 10.12 28.03
C LYS A 352 17.43 11.10 27.79
N GLY A 353 17.17 12.29 27.28
CA GLY A 353 18.17 13.36 27.14
C GLY A 353 18.80 13.52 25.76
N LYS A 354 18.37 12.77 24.74
CA LYS A 354 18.85 12.96 23.36
C LYS A 354 18.20 14.19 22.73
N LYS A 355 18.92 14.90 21.87
CA LYS A 355 18.33 15.82 20.89
C LYS A 355 17.81 15.02 19.71
N VAL A 356 16.51 15.12 19.43
CA VAL A 356 15.85 14.34 18.38
C VAL A 356 15.34 15.26 17.27
N HIS A 357 15.56 14.85 16.03
CA HIS A 357 14.90 15.45 14.87
C HIS A 357 13.89 14.45 14.29
N LEU A 358 12.61 14.81 14.29
CA LEU A 358 11.53 13.98 13.75
C LEU A 358 11.13 14.51 12.36
N ALA A 359 11.26 13.68 11.33
CA ALA A 359 10.82 14.00 9.97
C ALA A 359 9.62 13.13 9.57
N THR A 360 8.65 13.70 8.86
CA THR A 360 7.50 12.97 8.30
C THR A 360 7.22 13.40 6.88
N THR A 361 6.67 12.48 6.10
CA THR A 361 6.09 12.77 4.78
C THR A 361 4.55 12.71 4.79
N ASP A 362 3.89 12.47 5.93
CA ASP A 362 2.43 12.42 5.96
C ASP A 362 1.85 13.82 5.63
N PRO A 363 1.09 13.98 4.52
CA PRO A 363 0.52 15.27 4.11
C PRO A 363 -0.56 15.75 5.07
N ALA A 364 -1.16 14.85 5.87
CA ALA A 364 -2.04 15.27 6.93
C ALA A 364 -1.18 15.87 8.05
N ALA A 365 -1.45 17.13 8.40
CA ALA A 365 -0.80 17.90 9.46
C ALA A 365 -0.88 17.28 10.87
N HIS A 366 -1.16 15.98 10.99
CA HIS A 366 -1.25 15.19 12.21
C HIS A 366 -0.03 15.39 13.11
N LEU A 367 1.19 15.57 12.61
CA LEU A 367 2.35 15.68 13.49
C LEU A 367 2.40 16.94 14.36
N GLN A 368 1.91 18.09 13.86
CA GLN A 368 1.75 19.28 14.71
C GLN A 368 0.68 19.10 15.80
N PHE A 369 -0.27 18.18 15.58
CA PHE A 369 -1.28 17.79 16.56
C PHE A 369 -0.78 16.66 17.48
N VAL A 370 0.14 15.81 17.02
CA VAL A 370 0.65 14.62 17.73
C VAL A 370 1.84 14.97 18.63
N ILE A 371 2.74 15.87 18.23
CA ILE A 371 3.88 16.27 19.06
C ILE A 371 4.12 17.79 18.96
N SER A 372 4.38 18.43 20.11
CA SER A 372 4.79 19.83 20.16
C SER A 372 6.32 19.93 20.12
N GLU A 373 6.85 20.90 19.37
CA GLU A 373 8.27 21.21 19.39
C GLU A 373 8.73 21.60 20.80
N THR A 374 9.90 21.11 21.18
CA THR A 374 10.53 21.40 22.47
C THR A 374 12.01 21.68 22.28
N ASP A 375 12.71 22.14 23.31
CA ASP A 375 14.16 22.38 23.24
C ASP A 375 14.99 21.14 22.82
N LYS A 376 14.40 19.94 22.93
CA LYS A 376 15.05 18.67 22.56
C LYS A 376 14.45 17.98 21.34
N ILE A 377 13.29 18.41 20.86
CA ILE A 377 12.60 17.79 19.72
C ILE A 377 12.34 18.86 18.67
N SER A 378 12.97 18.69 17.52
CA SER A 378 12.70 19.49 16.31
C SER A 378 11.91 18.64 15.33
N VAL A 379 10.95 19.25 14.62
CA VAL A 379 10.08 18.54 13.68
C VAL A 379 10.24 19.13 12.28
N SER A 380 10.36 18.29 11.27
CA SER A 380 10.28 18.69 9.86
C SER A 380 9.16 17.96 9.15
N HIS A 381 8.44 18.71 8.32
CA HIS A 381 7.44 18.16 7.40
C HIS A 381 8.01 18.20 5.98
N ILE A 382 7.90 17.06 5.30
CA ILE A 382 8.29 16.90 3.90
C ILE A 382 7.00 16.92 3.08
N ASP A 383 6.81 18.01 2.35
CA ASP A 383 5.70 18.16 1.41
C ASP A 383 6.09 17.45 0.10
N GLU A 384 5.53 16.27 -0.12
CA GLU A 384 5.87 15.40 -1.25
C GLU A 384 5.66 16.10 -2.61
N ASP A 385 4.56 16.85 -2.76
CA ASP A 385 4.22 17.55 -4.01
C ASP A 385 5.21 18.69 -4.27
N LYS A 386 5.56 19.43 -3.21
CA LYS A 386 6.55 20.51 -3.30
C LYS A 386 7.95 19.97 -3.60
N GLU A 387 8.38 18.90 -2.95
CA GLU A 387 9.70 18.31 -3.19
C GLU A 387 9.79 17.68 -4.59
N LEU A 388 8.73 17.02 -5.06
CA LEU A 388 8.64 16.56 -6.44
C LEU A 388 8.78 17.72 -7.41
N ALA A 389 8.01 18.80 -7.23
CA ALA A 389 8.09 19.97 -8.11
C ALA A 389 9.49 20.62 -8.09
N ASN A 390 10.13 20.72 -6.92
CA ASN A 390 11.50 21.23 -6.81
C ASN A 390 12.48 20.37 -7.61
N TYR A 391 12.41 19.05 -7.43
CA TYR A 391 13.26 18.10 -8.15
C TYR A 391 13.06 18.16 -9.66
N GLN A 392 11.80 18.16 -10.11
CA GLN A 392 11.45 18.28 -11.53
C GLN A 392 12.02 19.57 -12.14
N ASN A 393 11.86 20.69 -11.45
CA ASN A 393 12.39 21.98 -11.91
C ASN A 393 13.92 22.00 -11.98
N GLU A 394 14.62 21.41 -11.01
CA GLU A 394 16.07 21.29 -11.00
C GLU A 394 16.58 20.47 -12.18
N VAL A 395 15.98 19.29 -12.41
CA VAL A 395 16.38 18.39 -13.50
C VAL A 395 16.07 19.01 -14.86
N LEU A 396 14.88 19.62 -15.02
CA LEU A 396 14.52 20.30 -16.27
C LEU A 396 15.39 21.52 -16.57
N ALA A 397 15.80 22.27 -15.55
CA ALA A 397 16.73 23.38 -15.74
C ALA A 397 18.08 22.89 -16.30
N ASN A 398 18.65 21.83 -15.72
CA ASN A 398 19.90 21.24 -16.19
C ASN A 398 19.77 20.62 -17.59
N ALA A 399 18.66 19.93 -17.87
CA ALA A 399 18.40 19.34 -19.19
C ALA A 399 18.30 20.43 -20.27
N ARG A 400 17.61 21.55 -19.99
CA ARG A 400 17.51 22.69 -20.91
C ARG A 400 18.85 23.36 -21.22
N GLU A 401 19.82 23.27 -20.32
CA GLU A 401 21.17 23.81 -20.53
C GLU A 401 22.08 22.86 -21.34
N THR A 402 21.79 21.56 -21.34
CA THR A 402 22.72 20.53 -21.82
C THR A 402 22.20 19.67 -22.98
N MET A 403 20.89 19.68 -23.25
CA MET A 403 20.23 18.77 -24.21
C MET A 403 19.44 19.53 -25.29
N SER A 404 19.00 18.83 -26.33
CA SER A 404 18.13 19.40 -27.38
C SER A 404 16.69 19.56 -26.89
N GLU A 405 15.86 20.37 -27.58
CA GLU A 405 14.45 20.55 -27.18
C GLU A 405 13.65 19.23 -27.21
N GLU A 406 13.95 18.33 -28.14
CA GLU A 406 13.32 17.00 -28.24
C GLU A 406 13.70 16.11 -27.04
N ASP A 407 14.96 16.16 -26.61
CA ASP A 407 15.45 15.41 -25.44
C ASP A 407 14.90 15.97 -24.12
N VAL A 408 14.72 17.29 -24.02
CA VAL A 408 14.11 17.93 -22.83
C VAL A 408 12.67 17.49 -22.65
N ALA A 409 11.90 17.38 -23.74
CA ALA A 409 10.53 16.88 -23.70
C ALA A 409 10.46 15.43 -23.20
N TYR A 410 11.45 14.60 -23.57
CA TYR A 410 11.57 13.24 -23.06
C TYR A 410 11.86 13.20 -21.55
N VAL A 411 12.80 14.04 -21.07
CA VAL A 411 13.12 14.14 -19.64
C VAL A 411 11.92 14.63 -18.84
N GLU A 412 11.14 15.59 -19.35
CA GLU A 412 9.92 16.07 -18.70
C GLU A 412 8.90 14.95 -18.48
N GLU A 413 8.80 14.02 -19.42
CA GLU A 413 7.89 12.89 -19.33
C GLU A 413 8.39 11.81 -18.38
N ASP A 414 9.70 11.49 -18.40
CA ASP A 414 10.32 10.57 -17.45
C ASP A 414 10.13 11.06 -16.00
N LEU A 415 10.23 12.37 -15.79
CA LEU A 415 10.00 13.04 -14.51
C LEU A 415 8.55 13.01 -14.01
N ARG A 416 7.59 12.57 -14.83
CA ARG A 416 6.20 12.31 -14.40
C ARG A 416 6.01 10.88 -13.87
N SER A 417 7.05 10.05 -13.92
CA SER A 417 7.04 8.70 -13.36
C SER A 417 6.83 8.72 -11.84
N PRO A 418 6.06 7.78 -11.26
CA PRO A 418 5.96 7.60 -9.81
C PRO A 418 7.33 7.46 -9.12
N CYS A 419 8.34 6.92 -9.80
CA CYS A 419 9.69 6.73 -9.27
C CYS A 419 10.38 8.09 -8.97
N THR A 420 10.05 9.13 -9.73
CA THR A 420 10.61 10.48 -9.55
C THR A 420 10.21 11.08 -8.21
N GLN A 421 8.97 10.84 -7.77
CA GLN A 421 8.49 11.30 -6.45
C GLN A 421 9.28 10.63 -5.33
N GLU A 422 9.51 9.32 -5.43
CA GLU A 422 10.28 8.57 -4.43
C GLU A 422 11.73 9.08 -4.33
N ILE A 423 12.38 9.38 -5.46
CA ILE A 423 13.72 9.97 -5.52
C ILE A 423 13.75 11.35 -4.86
N ALA A 424 12.77 12.21 -5.17
CA ALA A 424 12.69 13.56 -4.62
C ALA A 424 12.56 13.55 -3.09
N ILE A 425 11.68 12.69 -2.56
CA ILE A 425 11.49 12.49 -1.11
C ILE A 425 12.78 11.95 -0.47
N PHE A 426 13.45 10.99 -1.11
CA PHE A 426 14.69 10.41 -0.59
C PHE A 426 15.84 11.42 -0.52
N ARG A 427 16.00 12.29 -1.53
CA ARG A 427 16.95 13.41 -1.48
C ARG A 427 16.71 14.29 -0.26
N ARG A 428 15.44 14.61 0.01
CA ARG A 428 15.07 15.43 1.16
C ARG A 428 15.40 14.76 2.50
N PHE A 429 15.19 13.44 2.61
CA PHE A 429 15.63 12.68 3.79
C PHE A 429 17.14 12.74 3.97
N ALA A 430 17.93 12.59 2.90
CA ALA A 430 19.38 12.67 2.97
C ALA A 430 19.87 14.02 3.47
N GLU A 431 19.26 15.11 3.03
CA GLU A 431 19.55 16.46 3.51
C GLU A 431 19.22 16.63 5.00
N ILE A 432 18.09 16.07 5.46
CA ILE A 432 17.70 16.14 6.88
C ILE A 432 18.69 15.34 7.75
N VAL A 433 19.06 14.13 7.33
CA VAL A 433 20.00 13.29 8.07
C VAL A 433 21.41 13.90 8.11
N GLU A 434 21.84 14.60 7.06
CA GLU A 434 23.13 15.29 7.05
C GLU A 434 23.10 16.63 7.80
N GLY A 435 22.00 17.38 7.69
CA GLY A 435 21.89 18.76 8.17
C GLY A 435 21.38 18.92 9.60
N ALA A 436 20.83 17.89 10.23
CA ALA A 436 20.27 18.00 11.57
C ALA A 436 21.35 18.09 12.67
N ASP A 437 21.36 19.17 13.45
CA ASP A 437 22.11 19.28 14.73
C ASP A 437 21.40 18.48 15.85
N SER A 438 21.22 17.19 15.60
CA SER A 438 20.52 16.25 16.48
C SER A 438 21.36 15.01 16.77
N ASP A 439 21.20 14.44 17.97
CA ASP A 439 21.86 13.18 18.33
C ASP A 439 21.24 11.99 17.57
N VAL A 440 19.94 12.07 17.27
CA VAL A 440 19.16 11.03 16.61
C VAL A 440 18.13 11.65 15.66
N VAL A 441 18.00 11.09 14.46
CA VAL A 441 16.94 11.42 13.50
C VAL A 441 15.94 10.27 13.45
N VAL A 442 14.66 10.57 13.69
CA VAL A 442 13.55 9.63 13.56
C VAL A 442 12.74 10.01 12.32
N ILE A 443 12.51 9.05 11.43
CA ILE A 443 11.86 9.28 10.13
C ILE A 443 10.60 8.41 10.03
N ASP A 444 9.46 9.08 9.89
CA ASP A 444 8.18 8.48 9.52
C ASP A 444 8.00 8.53 8.00
N THR A 445 7.97 7.37 7.35
CA THR A 445 7.87 7.28 5.89
C THR A 445 6.43 7.00 5.45
N ALA A 446 5.91 7.77 4.50
CA ALA A 446 4.72 7.39 3.73
C ALA A 446 5.08 6.23 2.77
N PRO A 447 4.11 5.38 2.41
CA PRO A 447 4.37 3.96 2.18
C PRO A 447 4.72 3.65 0.72
N THR A 448 5.93 3.15 0.50
CA THR A 448 6.23 2.00 -0.36
C THR A 448 7.63 1.52 0.02
N GLY A 449 7.81 0.23 0.33
CA GLY A 449 9.15 -0.36 0.49
C GLY A 449 10.04 -0.19 -0.77
N HIS A 450 9.41 0.19 -1.89
CA HIS A 450 10.02 0.49 -3.17
C HIS A 450 11.12 1.55 -3.10
N THR A 451 10.95 2.62 -2.30
CA THR A 451 11.95 3.70 -2.21
C THR A 451 13.29 3.23 -1.64
N LEU A 452 13.27 2.30 -0.69
CA LEU A 452 14.49 1.67 -0.18
C LEU A 452 14.96 0.49 -1.06
N LEU A 453 14.07 -0.13 -1.83
CA LEU A 453 14.40 -1.19 -2.79
C LEU A 453 15.09 -0.66 -4.05
N LEU A 454 14.86 0.59 -4.45
CA LEU A 454 15.69 1.27 -5.46
C LEU A 454 17.18 1.27 -5.04
N LEU A 455 17.47 1.09 -3.74
CA LEU A 455 18.83 0.98 -3.20
C LEU A 455 19.45 -0.42 -3.32
N ASP A 456 18.68 -1.45 -3.68
CA ASP A 456 19.16 -2.85 -3.88
C ASP A 456 20.24 -2.93 -4.97
N SER A 457 20.24 -1.94 -5.86
CA SER A 457 21.39 -1.64 -6.70
C SER A 457 21.80 -0.19 -6.49
N THR A 458 22.74 0.02 -5.58
CA THR A 458 23.50 1.28 -5.49
C THR A 458 24.01 1.75 -6.85
N GLN A 459 24.17 0.84 -7.83
CA GLN A 459 24.43 1.14 -9.23
C GLN A 459 23.22 1.60 -10.05
N SER A 460 22.00 1.08 -9.86
CA SER A 460 20.84 1.53 -10.67
C SER A 460 20.32 2.87 -10.21
N TYR A 461 20.29 3.15 -8.90
CA TYR A 461 19.96 4.49 -8.40
C TYR A 461 21.03 5.54 -8.76
N HIS A 462 22.32 5.19 -8.67
CA HIS A 462 23.39 6.06 -9.22
C HIS A 462 23.16 6.30 -10.71
N ARG A 463 22.86 5.24 -11.48
CA ARG A 463 22.68 5.35 -12.92
C ARG A 463 21.42 6.10 -13.31
N GLU A 464 20.30 5.95 -12.60
CA GLU A 464 19.05 6.69 -12.85
C GLU A 464 19.27 8.19 -12.62
N ILE A 465 19.89 8.57 -11.50
CA ILE A 465 20.22 9.97 -11.25
C ILE A 465 21.31 10.49 -12.19
N GLU A 466 22.30 9.67 -12.56
CA GLU A 466 23.28 10.01 -13.59
C GLU A 466 22.61 10.20 -14.95
N HIS A 467 21.59 9.39 -15.29
CA HIS A 467 20.85 9.47 -16.55
C HIS A 467 19.96 10.71 -16.63
N SER A 468 19.26 11.05 -15.54
CA SER A 468 18.29 12.15 -15.53
C SER A 468 18.92 13.50 -15.17
N ALA A 469 19.87 13.55 -14.22
CA ALA A 469 20.40 14.78 -13.64
C ALA A 469 21.93 14.99 -13.81
N GLY A 470 22.65 14.02 -14.36
CA GLY A 470 24.08 14.12 -14.63
C GLY A 470 25.03 14.06 -13.42
N ASN A 471 24.55 14.26 -12.18
CA ASN A 471 25.33 14.08 -10.94
C ASN A 471 24.44 13.72 -9.72
N VAL A 472 24.93 12.80 -8.88
CA VAL A 472 24.29 12.44 -7.60
C VAL A 472 24.68 13.43 -6.49
N PRO A 473 23.73 14.05 -5.76
CA PRO A 473 24.03 14.96 -4.65
C PRO A 473 24.91 14.32 -3.57
N GLU A 474 25.83 15.09 -3.00
CA GLU A 474 26.78 14.61 -1.98
C GLU A 474 26.08 14.05 -0.73
N SER A 475 24.95 14.66 -0.33
CA SER A 475 24.11 14.20 0.79
C SER A 475 23.61 12.77 0.60
N VAL A 476 23.21 12.43 -0.63
CA VAL A 476 22.72 11.11 -0.99
C VAL A 476 23.87 10.09 -1.01
N GLN A 477 25.03 10.46 -1.56
CA GLN A 477 26.21 9.59 -1.57
C GLN A 477 26.67 9.20 -0.15
N LYS A 478 26.54 10.12 0.81
CA LYS A 478 26.87 9.88 2.22
C LYS A 478 25.80 9.11 2.99
N LEU A 479 24.52 9.24 2.62
CA LEU A 479 23.42 8.56 3.31
C LEU A 479 23.43 7.05 3.06
N LEU A 480 23.67 6.59 1.83
CA LEU A 480 23.55 5.17 1.49
C LEU A 480 24.41 4.23 2.35
N PRO A 481 25.72 4.48 2.55
CA PRO A 481 26.53 3.64 3.44
C PRO A 481 26.06 3.68 4.90
N LYS A 482 25.49 4.82 5.35
CA LYS A 482 24.94 4.94 6.70
C LYS A 482 23.68 4.09 6.89
N LEU A 483 22.80 4.02 5.87
CA LEU A 483 21.59 3.19 5.93
C LEU A 483 21.90 1.70 6.07
N GLN A 484 22.94 1.23 5.38
CA GLN A 484 23.41 -0.16 5.47
C GLN A 484 24.25 -0.42 6.73
N ASN A 485 24.67 0.62 7.44
CA ASN A 485 25.39 0.47 8.70
C ASN A 485 24.40 0.20 9.85
N GLY A 486 24.16 -1.08 10.12
CA GLY A 486 23.30 -1.53 11.23
C GLY A 486 23.75 -1.13 12.64
N LYS A 487 24.89 -0.43 12.83
CA LYS A 487 25.24 0.21 14.10
C LYS A 487 24.66 1.61 14.23
N GLU A 488 24.48 2.32 13.11
CA GLU A 488 23.98 3.69 13.09
C GLU A 488 22.50 3.75 12.74
N THR A 489 22.04 2.87 11.86
CA THR A 489 20.66 2.86 11.35
C THR A 489 19.87 1.67 11.91
N GLU A 490 18.58 1.89 12.14
CA GLU A 490 17.61 0.84 12.48
C GLU A 490 16.26 1.12 11.83
N VAL A 491 15.62 0.09 11.27
CA VAL A 491 14.22 0.13 10.82
C VAL A 491 13.34 -0.59 11.83
N VAL A 492 12.41 0.15 12.43
CA VAL A 492 11.35 -0.38 13.30
C VAL A 492 10.14 -0.69 12.42
N MET A 493 9.81 -1.97 12.29
CA MET A 493 8.68 -2.41 11.48
C MET A 493 7.38 -2.33 12.28
N VAL A 494 6.45 -1.49 11.86
CA VAL A 494 5.14 -1.31 12.49
C VAL A 494 4.09 -2.10 11.71
N THR A 495 3.29 -2.90 12.43
CA THR A 495 2.23 -3.73 11.84
C THR A 495 1.00 -3.78 12.76
N LEU A 496 -0.04 -4.49 12.33
CA LEU A 496 -1.24 -4.78 13.12
C LEU A 496 -1.34 -6.30 13.33
N PRO A 497 -2.03 -6.79 14.36
CA PRO A 497 -2.21 -8.21 14.61
C PRO A 497 -3.28 -8.84 13.68
N GLU A 498 -3.17 -8.55 12.38
CA GLU A 498 -4.04 -9.06 11.32
C GLU A 498 -3.19 -9.72 10.23
N ALA A 499 -3.75 -10.69 9.51
CA ALA A 499 -3.04 -11.46 8.47
C ALA A 499 -2.30 -10.57 7.45
N THR A 500 -3.05 -9.68 6.78
CA THR A 500 -2.53 -8.89 5.65
C THR A 500 -1.43 -7.91 6.08
N PRO A 501 -1.57 -7.12 7.16
CA PRO A 501 -0.48 -6.32 7.70
C PRO A 501 0.78 -7.13 8.04
N VAL A 502 0.65 -8.32 8.62
CA VAL A 502 1.83 -9.16 8.98
C VAL A 502 2.53 -9.68 7.74
N TYR A 503 1.80 -10.21 6.74
CA TYR A 503 2.41 -10.69 5.49
C TYR A 503 3.10 -9.57 4.71
N GLU A 504 2.50 -8.39 4.66
CA GLU A 504 3.14 -7.24 4.03
C GLU A 504 4.41 -6.79 4.74
N SER A 505 4.39 -6.75 6.07
CA SER A 505 5.60 -6.49 6.85
C SER A 505 6.64 -7.59 6.65
N SER A 506 6.24 -8.84 6.40
CA SER A 506 7.17 -9.94 6.07
C SER A 506 7.86 -9.75 4.72
N ARG A 507 7.13 -9.31 3.69
CA ARG A 507 7.72 -8.96 2.39
C ARG A 507 8.68 -7.78 2.52
N LEU A 508 8.27 -6.74 3.23
CA LEU A 508 9.15 -5.61 3.55
C LEU A 508 10.41 -6.06 4.32
N LYS A 509 10.29 -7.02 5.23
CA LYS A 509 11.45 -7.61 5.90
C LYS A 509 12.41 -8.19 4.87
N GLU A 510 11.94 -9.08 3.99
CA GLU A 510 12.75 -9.70 2.92
C GLU A 510 13.46 -8.65 2.05
N ASP A 511 12.72 -7.61 1.67
CA ASP A 511 13.21 -6.47 0.91
C ASP A 511 14.37 -5.74 1.62
N LEU A 512 14.22 -5.46 2.92
CA LEU A 512 15.26 -4.85 3.75
C LEU A 512 16.46 -5.79 3.97
N GLU A 513 16.23 -7.12 3.98
CA GLU A 513 17.33 -8.10 4.07
C GLU A 513 18.20 -8.06 2.82
N ARG A 514 17.59 -7.99 1.63
CA ARG A 514 18.31 -7.86 0.35
C ARG A 514 19.12 -6.56 0.29
N ALA A 515 18.53 -5.45 0.73
CA ALA A 515 19.19 -4.15 0.76
C ALA A 515 20.28 -4.01 1.85
N GLY A 516 20.43 -5.00 2.74
CA GLY A 516 21.42 -4.96 3.83
C GLY A 516 21.11 -3.97 4.95
N ILE A 517 19.84 -3.60 5.12
CA ILE A 517 19.38 -2.62 6.13
C ILE A 517 18.97 -3.34 7.41
N ALA A 518 19.29 -2.77 8.58
CA ALA A 518 18.95 -3.35 9.89
C ALA A 518 17.45 -3.20 10.22
N ARG A 519 16.83 -4.26 10.77
CA ARG A 519 15.37 -4.39 10.96
C ARG A 519 14.99 -5.33 12.11
N THR A 520 15.63 -5.12 13.24
CA THR A 520 15.57 -5.93 14.46
C THR A 520 14.18 -5.93 15.06
N TRP A 521 13.59 -4.73 15.22
CA TRP A 521 12.39 -4.56 16.04
C TRP A 521 11.10 -4.50 15.22
N TRP A 522 10.09 -5.21 15.73
CA TRP A 522 8.70 -5.12 15.28
C TRP A 522 7.81 -4.49 16.35
N VAL A 523 6.85 -3.68 15.93
CA VAL A 523 5.81 -3.10 16.81
C VAL A 523 4.46 -3.52 16.27
N VAL A 524 3.75 -4.35 17.04
CA VAL A 524 2.37 -4.75 16.76
C VAL A 524 1.45 -3.75 17.44
N ASN A 525 0.82 -2.88 16.65
CA ASN A 525 0.00 -1.79 17.16
C ASN A 525 -1.50 -2.17 17.23
N ASN A 526 -2.27 -1.46 18.06
CA ASN A 526 -3.73 -1.59 18.19
C ASN A 526 -4.22 -3.01 18.50
N SER A 527 -3.58 -3.72 19.43
CA SER A 527 -4.03 -5.05 19.85
C SER A 527 -5.20 -4.98 20.83
N MET A 528 -6.27 -5.73 20.54
CA MET A 528 -7.40 -5.92 21.45
C MET A 528 -7.12 -6.97 22.54
N LEU A 529 -6.06 -7.78 22.40
CA LEU A 529 -5.75 -8.89 23.32
C LEU A 529 -5.53 -8.43 24.77
N SER A 530 -4.97 -7.24 24.96
CA SER A 530 -4.72 -6.65 26.28
C SER A 530 -5.77 -5.61 26.70
N SER A 531 -6.80 -5.35 25.88
CA SER A 531 -7.81 -4.29 26.12
C SER A 531 -8.73 -4.53 27.32
N GLY A 532 -8.80 -5.77 27.82
CA GLY A 532 -9.73 -6.15 28.89
C GLY A 532 -11.20 -6.26 28.46
N THR A 533 -11.50 -6.22 27.15
CA THR A 533 -12.87 -6.39 26.64
C THR A 533 -13.45 -7.77 26.97
N THR A 534 -14.73 -7.76 27.32
CA THR A 534 -15.63 -8.90 27.53
C THR A 534 -16.70 -9.01 26.42
N ASN A 535 -16.80 -8.03 25.52
CA ASN A 535 -17.70 -8.06 24.38
C ASN A 535 -17.41 -9.28 23.50
N PRO A 536 -18.38 -10.16 23.23
CA PRO A 536 -18.11 -11.43 22.54
C PRO A 536 -17.45 -11.26 21.16
N MET A 537 -17.81 -10.20 20.41
CA MET A 537 -17.24 -9.93 19.10
C MET A 537 -15.78 -9.50 19.21
N LEU A 538 -15.48 -8.50 20.05
CA LEU A 538 -14.12 -8.01 20.25
C LEU A 538 -13.24 -9.07 20.91
N LEU A 539 -13.79 -9.87 21.82
CA LEU A 539 -13.09 -10.98 22.47
C LEU A 539 -12.69 -12.05 21.46
N ALA A 540 -13.58 -12.45 20.55
CA ALA A 540 -13.24 -13.40 19.48
C ALA A 540 -12.18 -12.85 18.52
N ARG A 541 -12.24 -11.55 18.19
CA ARG A 541 -11.19 -10.86 17.41
C ARG A 541 -9.85 -10.88 18.15
N ALA A 542 -9.84 -10.49 19.42
CA ALA A 542 -8.66 -10.48 20.27
C ALA A 542 -8.02 -11.88 20.39
N GLN A 543 -8.80 -12.95 20.45
CA GLN A 543 -8.27 -14.31 20.41
C GLN A 543 -7.56 -14.62 19.09
N SER A 544 -8.11 -14.16 17.97
CA SER A 544 -7.53 -14.37 16.64
C SER A 544 -6.22 -13.60 16.42
N GLU A 545 -5.98 -12.54 17.20
CA GLU A 545 -4.73 -11.76 17.17
C GLU A 545 -3.53 -12.56 17.69
N SER A 546 -3.73 -13.50 18.64
CA SER A 546 -2.63 -14.26 19.23
C SER A 546 -1.79 -14.97 18.18
N THR A 547 -2.43 -15.59 17.19
CA THR A 547 -1.71 -16.31 16.11
C THR A 547 -0.80 -15.37 15.32
N TRP A 548 -1.24 -14.13 15.08
CA TRP A 548 -0.47 -13.14 14.34
C TRP A 548 0.64 -12.51 15.17
N ILE A 549 0.40 -12.27 16.46
CA ILE A 549 1.44 -11.81 17.39
C ILE A 549 2.52 -12.89 17.55
N ASP A 550 2.13 -14.15 17.72
CA ASP A 550 3.06 -15.28 17.81
C ASP A 550 3.87 -15.41 16.49
N LYS A 551 3.25 -15.15 15.32
CA LYS A 551 3.95 -15.10 14.03
C LYS A 551 4.96 -13.95 13.95
N VAL A 552 4.61 -12.76 14.43
CA VAL A 552 5.55 -11.62 14.50
C VAL A 552 6.72 -11.92 15.45
N ALA A 553 6.46 -12.59 16.57
CA ALA A 553 7.52 -13.02 17.48
C ALA A 553 8.49 -14.01 16.80
N GLU A 554 7.98 -14.95 15.99
CA GLU A 554 8.81 -15.84 15.18
C GLU A 554 9.65 -15.05 14.16
N LEU A 555 9.02 -14.16 13.37
CA LEU A 555 9.67 -13.39 12.32
C LEU A 555 10.74 -12.41 12.84
N SER A 556 10.57 -11.91 14.06
CA SER A 556 11.46 -10.95 14.72
C SER A 556 12.49 -11.59 15.66
N ASN A 557 12.55 -12.93 15.74
CA ASN A 557 13.35 -13.63 16.76
C ASN A 557 13.09 -13.11 18.18
N ASN A 558 11.82 -12.91 18.52
CA ASN A 558 11.30 -12.32 19.76
C ASN A 558 11.59 -10.82 19.98
N HIS A 559 12.14 -10.09 19.02
CA HIS A 559 12.30 -8.63 19.09
C HIS A 559 11.01 -7.93 18.65
N HIS A 560 9.98 -8.03 19.47
CA HIS A 560 8.68 -7.41 19.21
C HIS A 560 8.16 -6.68 20.44
N ALA A 561 7.36 -5.65 20.20
CA ALA A 561 6.54 -4.99 21.22
C ALA A 561 5.07 -5.00 20.78
N VAL A 562 4.16 -5.04 21.75
CA VAL A 562 2.71 -4.98 21.50
C VAL A 562 2.13 -3.76 22.19
N ILE A 563 1.36 -2.98 21.43
CA ILE A 563 0.66 -1.80 21.92
C ILE A 563 -0.83 -2.10 21.92
N GLU A 564 -1.44 -1.91 23.09
CA GLU A 564 -2.86 -2.09 23.32
C GLU A 564 -3.68 -1.06 22.52
N TRP A 565 -4.86 -1.48 22.06
CA TRP A 565 -5.83 -0.57 21.48
C TRP A 565 -6.27 0.48 22.50
N LYS A 566 -6.31 1.74 22.07
CA LYS A 566 -6.81 2.86 22.88
C LYS A 566 -7.87 3.64 22.13
N ALA A 567 -8.87 4.12 22.86
CA ALA A 567 -9.91 4.97 22.33
C ALA A 567 -9.44 6.40 22.02
N GLU A 568 -8.53 6.93 22.85
CA GLU A 568 -7.99 8.27 22.65
C GLU A 568 -6.94 8.29 21.52
N GLU A 569 -7.03 9.31 20.66
CA GLU A 569 -6.00 9.57 19.65
C GLU A 569 -4.69 9.92 20.37
N LEU A 570 -3.67 9.09 20.14
CA LEU A 570 -2.38 9.19 20.81
C LEU A 570 -1.62 10.43 20.34
N ALA A 571 -1.78 11.52 21.09
CA ALA A 571 -1.20 12.83 20.79
C ALA A 571 -0.76 13.55 22.09
N GLY A 572 0.28 14.38 21.98
CA GLY A 572 0.83 15.14 23.10
C GLY A 572 1.27 14.23 24.25
N ASP A 573 0.84 14.56 25.47
CA ASP A 573 1.18 13.77 26.66
C ASP A 573 0.62 12.34 26.62
N ALA A 574 -0.44 12.08 25.85
CA ALA A 574 -1.01 10.74 25.69
C ALA A 574 -0.08 9.78 24.93
N LEU A 575 0.92 10.29 24.20
CA LEU A 575 1.98 9.46 23.61
C LEU A 575 2.79 8.69 24.67
N ARG A 576 2.91 9.22 25.89
CA ARG A 576 3.60 8.51 26.98
C ARG A 576 2.82 7.31 27.47
N ALA A 577 1.54 7.20 27.14
CA ALA A 577 0.71 6.09 27.56
C ALA A 577 0.98 4.80 26.76
N VAL A 578 1.71 4.86 25.64
CA VAL A 578 2.13 3.67 24.86
C VAL A 578 3.55 3.21 25.14
N LEU A 579 4.30 3.97 25.95
CA LEU A 579 5.62 3.58 26.46
C LEU A 579 5.44 2.64 27.64
#